data_AF-E6V984-F1
#
_entry.id   AF-E6V984-F1
#
_cell.length_a   1.000
_cell.length_b   1.000
_cell.length_c   1.000
_cell.angle_alpha   90.00
_cell.angle_beta   90.00
_cell.angle_gamma   90.00
#
_symmetry.space_group_name_H-M   'P 1'
#
loop_
_entity.id
_entity.type
_entity.pdbx_description
1 polymer ?
#
loop_
_entity_poly.entity_id
_entity_poly.type
_entity_poly.pdbx_seq_one_letter_code
_entity_poly.pdbx_strand_id
1 'polypeptide(L)'
;MTQETGDPIWNTAWDWVQREHDSESFDEAARAEMTAWLLAEPAHRRAYDKAARLWLLAGFVPPANDFGDDLPDGDAEPRAGK
;
A
#
# COMPACT_ATOMS: atom_id res chain seq x y z
N MET A 1 -26.30 -14.03 19.78
CA MET A 1 -25.15 -13.12 19.63
C MET A 1 -25.26 -12.51 18.24
N THR A 2 -25.98 -11.39 18.13
CA THR A 2 -26.12 -10.65 16.88
C THR A 2 -24.79 -9.97 16.64
N GLN A 3 -23.99 -10.51 15.71
CA GLN A 3 -22.78 -9.86 15.24
C GLN A 3 -23.20 -8.49 14.72
N GLU A 4 -22.94 -7.47 15.52
CA GLU A 4 -23.09 -6.08 15.13
C GLU A 4 -22.23 -5.92 13.89
N THR A 5 -22.91 -5.67 12.77
CA THR A 5 -22.40 -5.65 11.42
C THR A 5 -21.27 -4.63 11.33
N GLY A 6 -20.04 -5.08 11.58
CA GLY A 6 -18.85 -4.37 11.14
C GLY A 6 -19.03 -4.12 9.66
N ASP A 7 -18.97 -2.86 9.27
CA ASP A 7 -19.22 -2.40 7.91
C ASP A 7 -18.52 -3.36 6.92
N PRO A 8 -19.24 -4.03 6.01
CA PRO A 8 -18.64 -5.07 5.17
C PRO A 8 -17.54 -4.50 4.28
N ILE A 9 -17.65 -3.22 3.93
CA ILE A 9 -16.63 -2.50 3.17
C ILE A 9 -15.39 -2.29 4.05
N TRP A 10 -15.55 -1.96 5.34
CA TRP A 10 -14.45 -1.90 6.30
C TRP A 10 -13.70 -3.23 6.45
N ASN A 11 -14.42 -4.34 6.60
CA ASN A 11 -13.79 -5.65 6.75
C ASN A 11 -12.97 -6.02 5.50
N THR A 12 -13.52 -5.80 4.30
CA THR A 12 -12.81 -6.03 3.04
C THR A 12 -11.60 -5.10 2.89
N ALA A 13 -11.72 -3.83 3.28
CA ALA A 13 -10.60 -2.89 3.27
C ALA A 13 -9.46 -3.35 4.20
N TRP A 14 -9.79 -3.84 5.40
CA TRP A 14 -8.81 -4.32 6.37
C TRP A 14 -8.11 -5.61 5.91
N ASP A 15 -8.84 -6.50 5.22
CA ASP A 15 -8.27 -7.68 4.58
C ASP A 15 -7.25 -7.30 3.50
N TRP A 16 -7.60 -6.35 2.61
CA TRP A 16 -6.69 -5.86 1.58
C TRP A 16 -5.42 -5.24 2.15
N VAL A 17 -5.52 -4.43 3.21
CA VAL A 17 -4.35 -3.81 3.86
C VAL A 17 -3.45 -4.88 4.48
N GLN A 18 -4.01 -5.87 5.18
CA GLN A 18 -3.20 -6.97 5.73
C GLN A 18 -2.51 -7.76 4.62
N ARG A 19 -3.24 -8.05 3.53
CA ARG A 19 -2.74 -8.86 2.42
C ARG A 19 -1.67 -8.14 1.61
N GLU A 20 -1.79 -6.82 1.39
CA GLU A 20 -0.74 -6.00 0.74
C GLU A 20 0.56 -6.01 1.53
N HIS A 21 0.47 -6.09 2.86
CA HIS A 21 1.62 -6.14 3.75
C HIS A 21 2.18 -7.56 3.96
N ASP A 22 1.41 -8.60 3.68
CA ASP A 22 1.87 -9.99 3.60
C ASP A 22 2.50 -10.22 2.22
N SER A 23 3.74 -9.77 2.03
CA SER A 23 4.45 -9.80 0.74
C SER A 23 4.59 -11.20 0.12
N GLU A 24 4.41 -12.27 0.89
CA GLU A 24 4.42 -13.64 0.38
C GLU A 24 3.12 -14.02 -0.36
N SER A 25 2.02 -13.29 -0.15
CA SER A 25 0.68 -13.62 -0.67
C SER A 25 0.06 -12.55 -1.58
N PHE A 26 0.82 -11.49 -1.90
CA PHE A 26 0.37 -10.35 -2.70
C PHE A 26 0.98 -10.31 -4.10
N ASP A 27 0.48 -11.19 -4.97
CA ASP A 27 0.84 -11.23 -6.38
C ASP A 27 0.18 -10.10 -7.20
N GLU A 28 0.66 -9.92 -8.44
CA GLU A 28 0.12 -8.94 -9.39
C GLU A 28 -1.40 -9.12 -9.65
N ALA A 29 -1.89 -10.37 -9.61
CA ALA A 29 -3.32 -10.67 -9.71
C ALA A 29 -4.11 -10.10 -8.52
N ALA A 30 -3.63 -10.27 -7.29
CA ALA A 30 -4.27 -9.73 -6.09
C ALA A 30 -4.28 -8.20 -6.12
N ARG A 31 -3.21 -7.58 -6.63
CA ARG A 31 -3.15 -6.12 -6.83
C ARG A 31 -4.17 -5.61 -7.85
N ALA A 32 -4.38 -6.36 -8.93
CA ALA A 32 -5.40 -6.03 -9.93
C ALA A 32 -6.81 -6.15 -9.35
N GLU A 33 -7.09 -7.20 -8.56
CA GLU A 33 -8.37 -7.38 -7.87
C GLU A 33 -8.64 -6.28 -6.84
N MET A 34 -7.65 -5.92 -6.03
CA MET A 34 -7.75 -4.81 -5.08
C MET A 34 -8.06 -3.50 -5.81
N THR A 35 -7.35 -3.23 -6.92
CA THR A 35 -7.55 -2.01 -7.70
C THR A 35 -8.95 -1.97 -8.30
N ALA A 36 -9.45 -3.08 -8.85
CA ALA A 36 -10.81 -3.19 -9.35
C ALA A 36 -11.86 -2.93 -8.25
N TRP A 37 -11.63 -3.47 -7.05
CA TRP A 37 -12.52 -3.25 -5.90
C TRP A 37 -12.54 -1.78 -5.45
N LEU A 38 -11.37 -1.11 -5.41
CA LEU A 38 -11.25 0.31 -5.04
C LEU A 38 -11.90 1.25 -6.07
N LEU A 39 -11.86 0.87 -7.35
CA LEU A 39 -12.46 1.64 -8.44
C LEU A 39 -13.97 1.43 -8.55
N ALA A 40 -14.51 0.34 -7.99
CA ALA A 40 -15.93 0.02 -8.08
C ALA A 40 -16.81 1.07 -7.37
N GLU A 41 -16.43 1.49 -6.16
CA GLU A 41 -17.23 2.43 -5.36
C GLU A 41 -16.34 3.41 -4.57
N PRO A 42 -16.72 4.70 -4.47
CA PRO A 42 -15.96 5.68 -3.69
C PRO A 42 -15.97 5.38 -2.18
N ALA A 43 -16.94 4.60 -1.69
CA ALA A 43 -16.98 4.13 -0.31
C ALA A 43 -15.84 3.14 -0.01
N HIS A 44 -15.51 2.25 -0.96
CA HIS A 44 -14.42 1.28 -0.83
C HIS A 44 -13.07 2.00 -0.67
N ARG A 45 -12.83 3.01 -1.51
CA ARG A 45 -11.62 3.83 -1.43
C ARG A 45 -11.47 4.54 -0.09
N ARG A 46 -12.56 5.08 0.47
CA ARG A 46 -12.55 5.75 1.78
C ARG A 46 -12.30 4.80 2.94
N ALA A 47 -12.82 3.58 2.88
CA ALA A 47 -12.57 2.57 3.90
C ALA A 47 -11.13 2.07 3.87
N TYR A 48 -10.59 1.81 2.68
CA TYR A 48 -9.20 1.41 2.49
C TYR A 48 -8.22 2.49 2.95
N ASP A 49 -8.44 3.76 2.59
CA ASP A 49 -7.57 4.86 3.06
C ASP A 49 -7.53 4.96 4.60
N LYS A 50 -8.69 4.79 5.25
CA LYS A 50 -8.77 4.75 6.71
C LYS A 50 -8.06 3.52 7.29
N ALA A 51 -8.24 2.35 6.70
CA ALA A 51 -7.59 1.11 7.13
C ALA A 51 -6.06 1.22 7.00
N ALA A 52 -5.57 1.67 5.85
CA ALA A 52 -4.15 1.91 5.60
C ALA A 52 -3.57 2.94 6.58
N ARG A 53 -4.31 4.03 6.85
CA ARG A 53 -3.88 5.03 7.82
C ARG A 53 -3.81 4.47 9.24
N LEU A 54 -4.75 3.63 9.66
CA LEU A 54 -4.69 2.96 10.95
C LEU A 54 -3.50 2.00 11.03
N TRP A 55 -3.21 1.27 9.96
CA TRP A 55 -2.09 0.35 9.86
C TRP A 55 -0.74 1.07 9.99
N LEU A 56 -0.58 2.22 9.32
CA LEU A 56 0.58 3.10 9.46
C LEU A 56 0.70 3.68 10.88
N LEU A 57 -0.40 4.13 11.48
CA LEU A 57 -0.42 4.65 12.85
C LEU A 57 -0.08 3.57 13.90
N ALA A 58 -0.42 2.31 13.62
CA ALA A 58 -0.05 1.17 14.44
C ALA A 58 1.45 0.80 14.33
N GLY A 59 2.22 1.48 13.46
CA GLY A 59 3.66 1.27 13.31
C GLY A 59 4.03 0.12 12.36
N PHE A 60 3.05 -0.46 11.64
CA PHE A 60 3.28 -1.43 10.59
C PHE A 60 3.54 -0.70 9.27
N VAL A 61 4.63 0.06 9.23
CA VAL A 61 5.09 0.72 8.00
C VAL A 61 5.49 -0.39 7.02
N PRO A 62 4.99 -0.38 5.77
CA PRO A 62 5.43 -1.38 4.80
C PRO A 62 6.95 -1.27 4.64
N PRO A 63 7.68 -2.38 4.39
CA PRO A 63 8.99 -2.24 3.77
C PRO A 63 8.73 -1.47 2.48
N ALA A 64 9.15 -0.21 2.43
CA ALA A 64 8.95 0.62 1.28
C ALA A 64 9.47 -0.20 0.09
N ASN A 65 8.57 -0.51 -0.85
CA ASN A 65 8.98 -0.91 -2.18
C ASN A 65 10.09 0.07 -2.56
N ASP A 66 11.29 -0.48 -2.79
CA ASP A 66 12.52 0.22 -3.15
C ASP A 66 12.22 1.10 -4.37
N PHE A 67 11.66 2.29 -4.12
CA PHE A 67 11.46 3.32 -5.11
C PHE A 67 12.82 3.97 -5.25
N GLY A 68 13.70 3.27 -5.97
CA GLY A 68 14.95 3.75 -6.54
C GLY A 68 15.65 4.82 -5.73
N ASP A 69 16.53 4.40 -4.83
CA ASP A 69 17.80 5.11 -4.66
C ASP A 69 18.71 4.76 -5.87
N ASP A 70 18.17 4.93 -7.08
CA ASP A 70 18.94 5.21 -8.30
C ASP A 70 18.93 6.73 -8.44
N LEU A 71 19.47 7.41 -7.42
CA LEU A 71 20.09 8.68 -7.67
C LEU A 71 21.34 8.33 -8.51
N PRO A 72 21.44 8.73 -9.79
CA PRO A 72 22.73 8.72 -10.43
C PRO A 72 23.60 9.63 -9.58
N ASP A 73 24.61 9.04 -8.94
CA ASP A 73 25.70 9.74 -8.26
C ASP A 73 26.26 10.73 -9.26
N GLY A 74 25.77 11.96 -9.13
CA GLY A 74 26.11 13.09 -9.96
C GLY A 74 27.43 13.66 -9.48
N ASP A 75 28.44 12.82 -9.33
CA ASP A 75 29.82 13.25 -9.15
C ASP A 75 30.41 13.53 -10.53
N ALA A 76 29.92 14.65 -11.06
CA ALA A 76 30.63 15.46 -12.02
C ALA A 76 31.96 15.90 -11.37
N GLU A 77 32.99 15.07 -11.47
CA GLU A 77 34.35 15.55 -11.20
C GLU A 77 34.80 16.53 -12.31
N PRO A 78 35.36 17.69 -11.93
CA PRO A 78 35.60 18.81 -12.83
C PRO A 78 36.83 18.59 -13.71
N ARG A 79 36.73 19.04 -14.96
CA ARG A 79 37.88 19.27 -15.84
C ARG A 79 38.87 20.29 -15.22
N ALA A 80 40.13 19.89 -15.00
CA ALA A 80 41.38 20.65 -15.18
C ALA A 80 42.50 19.93 -14.40
N GLY A 81 43.73 19.73 -14.87
CA GLY A 81 44.45 20.19 -16.04
C GLY A 81 45.94 19.86 -15.90
N LYS A 82 46.64 19.95 -17.03
CA LYS A 82 48.09 19.98 -17.27
C LYS A 82 48.84 18.65 -17.49
#